data_AF-F0R9E5-F1
#
_entry.id   AF-F0R9E5-F1
#
_cell.length_a   1.000
_cell.length_b   1.000
_cell.length_c   1.000
_cell.angle_alpha   90.00
_cell.angle_beta   90.00
_cell.angle_gamma   90.00
#
_symmetry.space_group_name_H-M   'P 1'
#
loop_
_entity.id
_entity.type
_entity.pdbx_description
1 polymer ?
#
loop_
_entity_poly.entity_id
_entity_poly.type
_entity_poly.pdbx_seq_one_letter_code
_entity_poly.pdbx_strand_id
1 'polypeptide(L)'
;MTKTFKIIFIFLMISILACSNSDNDEADVTTNEKEIKNQEEENEVDSTKPTFLENEDPKPSEKKWVKVEELSDEFDGDELDTNKWNPTPEFIWNGQDRGWYGSSRSLFEADNVSTGNGFLRIEGEKFNSPKYSPKDNTSEAPQRRYGGAYVYGKTLAEPGYYIEARMKASKTAMSAAFWLKSETKPCTDNFNDGENLEIDIQECVGIFTGELGDEWTNDDWAVNSEWDKIFHYNTHRHNSPCNNIGERQTKGGKTNFDKKNADEFHIYAAYWHADGSKIDFYIDGALEKSVTPVIPFKGALRLIMSSNFYDWIEEINAKEMGFENPLEERYTRFDWVRVWKLEEL
;
A
#
# COMPACT_ATOMS: atom_id res chain seq x y z
N MET A 1 47.03 -76.27 -11.85
CA MET A 1 46.85 -75.11 -12.75
C MET A 1 45.45 -74.57 -12.49
N THR A 2 45.30 -73.51 -11.68
CA THR A 2 44.94 -72.13 -12.11
C THR A 2 43.58 -72.06 -12.80
N LYS A 3 42.59 -71.25 -12.42
CA LYS A 3 42.52 -69.98 -11.67
C LYS A 3 41.09 -69.74 -11.17
N THR A 4 40.99 -68.91 -10.14
CA THR A 4 39.83 -68.32 -9.46
C THR A 4 38.99 -67.39 -10.34
N PHE A 5 37.67 -67.28 -10.09
CA PHE A 5 36.87 -66.07 -10.34
C PHE A 5 35.69 -65.98 -9.33
N LYS A 6 35.50 -64.78 -8.75
CA LYS A 6 34.41 -64.34 -7.86
C LYS A 6 33.20 -63.86 -8.70
N ILE A 7 31.98 -63.83 -8.12
CA ILE A 7 30.87 -62.85 -8.33
C ILE A 7 29.75 -63.19 -7.30
N ILE A 8 29.58 -62.40 -6.25
CA ILE A 8 28.56 -61.34 -5.99
C ILE A 8 27.14 -61.89 -5.72
N PHE A 9 26.68 -61.70 -4.47
CA PHE A 9 25.32 -61.94 -4.00
C PHE A 9 24.41 -60.74 -4.34
N ILE A 10 23.27 -61.02 -4.95
CA ILE A 10 22.19 -60.06 -5.26
C ILE A 10 21.19 -60.11 -4.10
N PHE A 11 20.92 -58.95 -3.47
CA PHE A 11 19.82 -58.79 -2.52
C PHE A 11 18.58 -58.25 -3.26
N LEU A 12 17.47 -58.98 -3.10
CA LEU A 12 16.16 -58.68 -3.66
C LEU A 12 15.41 -57.73 -2.72
N MET A 13 15.08 -56.52 -3.17
CA MET A 13 14.12 -55.62 -2.50
C MET A 13 12.69 -56.12 -2.76
N ILE A 14 11.90 -56.23 -1.70
CA ILE A 14 10.44 -56.36 -1.78
C ILE A 14 9.84 -55.09 -1.17
N SER A 15 8.97 -54.49 -1.97
CA SER A 15 8.20 -53.27 -1.76
C SER A 15 7.14 -53.40 -0.67
N ILE A 16 6.97 -52.35 0.14
CA ILE A 16 5.79 -52.14 0.99
C ILE A 16 5.16 -50.81 0.57
N LEU A 17 3.92 -50.88 0.11
CA LEU A 17 3.05 -49.72 -0.11
C LEU A 17 2.77 -49.03 1.23
N ALA A 18 2.97 -47.72 1.29
CA ALA A 18 2.39 -46.85 2.32
C ALA A 18 1.38 -45.91 1.67
N CYS A 19 0.20 -45.84 2.26
CA CYS A 19 -0.94 -45.04 1.83
C CYS A 19 -0.64 -43.55 1.91
N SER A 20 -1.11 -42.83 0.89
CA SER A 20 -1.13 -41.38 0.77
C SER A 20 -2.15 -40.76 1.74
N ASN A 21 -1.68 -39.91 2.64
CA ASN A 21 -2.48 -38.82 3.19
C ASN A 21 -2.00 -37.53 2.51
N SER A 22 -2.90 -36.90 1.76
CA SER A 22 -2.73 -35.55 1.22
C SER A 22 -3.41 -34.58 2.18
N ASP A 23 -2.69 -34.14 3.19
CA ASP A 23 -2.97 -32.91 3.93
C ASP A 23 -1.63 -32.18 3.99
N ASN A 24 -1.49 -31.07 3.27
CA ASN A 24 -0.55 -29.98 3.53
C ASN A 24 -0.62 -28.96 2.38
N ASP A 25 -0.96 -27.72 2.72
CA ASP A 25 -0.38 -26.49 2.16
C ASP A 25 -0.72 -25.24 3.02
N GLU A 26 -1.58 -25.33 4.03
CA GLU A 26 -1.86 -24.18 4.94
C GLU A 26 -0.87 -24.05 6.11
N ALA A 27 -0.17 -25.11 6.51
CA ALA A 27 0.63 -25.13 7.74
C ALA A 27 2.02 -24.47 7.64
N ASP A 28 2.56 -24.29 6.41
CA ASP A 28 3.93 -23.77 6.19
C ASP A 28 3.97 -22.24 6.06
N VAL A 29 2.89 -21.65 5.54
CA VAL A 29 2.75 -20.19 5.33
C VAL A 29 2.63 -19.43 6.66
N THR A 30 1.89 -20.00 7.63
CA THR A 30 1.66 -19.34 8.93
C THR A 30 2.93 -19.28 9.80
N THR A 31 3.84 -20.25 9.65
CA THR A 31 5.10 -20.34 10.40
C THR A 31 6.09 -19.27 9.97
N ASN A 32 6.25 -19.03 8.68
CA ASN A 32 7.22 -18.07 8.14
C ASN A 32 6.87 -16.61 8.51
N GLU A 33 5.59 -16.24 8.45
CA GLU A 33 5.17 -14.87 8.79
C GLU A 33 5.20 -14.55 10.28
N LYS A 34 4.90 -15.53 11.15
CA LYS A 34 5.08 -15.37 12.60
C LYS A 34 6.56 -15.25 12.96
N GLU A 35 7.44 -15.98 12.27
CA GLU A 35 8.88 -15.80 12.42
C GLU A 35 9.35 -14.42 11.95
N ILE A 36 8.81 -13.88 10.85
CA ILE A 36 9.10 -12.50 10.40
C ILE A 36 8.68 -11.48 11.46
N LYS A 37 7.46 -11.58 12.02
CA LYS A 37 7.00 -10.65 13.07
C LYS A 37 7.88 -10.74 14.32
N ASN A 38 8.21 -11.95 14.77
CA ASN A 38 9.06 -12.17 15.95
C ASN A 38 10.52 -11.71 15.76
N GLN A 39 11.06 -11.73 14.52
CA GLN A 39 12.41 -11.22 14.23
C GLN A 39 12.45 -9.70 14.15
N GLU A 40 11.33 -9.04 13.82
CA GLU A 40 11.22 -7.58 13.70
C GLU A 40 10.72 -6.89 15.00
N GLU A 41 10.33 -7.66 16.03
CA GLU A 41 9.85 -7.20 17.34
C GLU A 41 10.92 -6.53 18.24
N GLU A 42 12.17 -6.36 17.79
CA GLU A 42 13.25 -5.75 18.61
C GLU A 42 13.02 -4.28 19.00
N ASN A 43 11.99 -3.60 18.47
CA ASN A 43 11.56 -2.27 18.92
C ASN A 43 10.02 -2.13 18.91
N GLU A 44 9.33 -2.61 19.95
CA GLU A 44 7.89 -2.41 20.11
C GLU A 44 7.56 -0.90 20.17
N VAL A 45 6.92 -0.37 19.13
CA VAL A 45 6.54 1.05 19.03
C VAL A 45 5.30 1.29 19.89
N ASP A 46 5.45 2.11 20.93
CA ASP A 46 4.38 2.51 21.87
C ASP A 46 3.11 2.95 21.14
N SER A 47 2.07 2.12 21.21
CA SER A 47 0.79 2.34 20.52
C SER A 47 -0.09 3.41 21.17
N THR A 48 0.35 4.02 22.27
CA THR A 48 -0.43 5.03 23.02
C THR A 48 -0.11 6.48 22.63
N LYS A 49 0.88 6.69 21.77
CA LYS A 49 1.27 8.00 21.25
C LYS A 49 1.76 7.91 19.79
N PRO A 50 1.81 9.03 19.05
CA PRO A 50 2.41 9.02 17.73
C PRO A 50 3.93 8.81 17.77
N THR A 51 4.48 8.30 16.68
CA THR A 51 5.92 8.01 16.58
C THR A 51 6.72 9.27 16.22
N PHE A 52 7.60 9.69 17.11
CA PHE A 52 8.55 10.77 16.89
C PHE A 52 9.93 10.41 17.45
N LEU A 53 10.99 10.85 16.78
CA LEU A 53 12.32 10.90 17.39
C LEU A 53 12.38 12.03 18.44
N GLU A 54 13.46 12.04 19.22
CA GLU A 54 13.67 13.05 20.24
C GLU A 54 13.66 14.46 19.61
N ASN A 55 12.83 15.36 20.16
CA ASN A 55 12.63 16.74 19.69
C ASN A 55 11.91 16.90 18.34
N GLU A 56 11.29 15.85 17.79
CA GLU A 56 10.53 15.90 16.53
C GLU A 56 9.00 16.05 16.70
N ASP A 57 8.47 15.86 17.92
CA ASP A 57 7.03 16.04 18.20
C ASP A 57 6.60 17.51 18.00
N PRO A 58 5.75 17.82 17.01
CA PRO A 58 5.35 19.19 16.69
C PRO A 58 4.25 19.73 17.63
N LYS A 59 3.81 18.93 18.61
CA LYS A 59 2.71 19.27 19.49
C LYS A 59 3.02 20.47 20.40
N PRO A 60 2.11 21.47 20.50
CA PRO A 60 2.22 22.53 21.50
C PRO A 60 2.21 22.01 22.93
N SER A 61 2.87 22.71 23.86
CA SER A 61 3.05 22.24 25.24
C SER A 61 1.74 22.14 26.03
N GLU A 62 0.72 22.89 25.64
CA GLU A 62 -0.63 22.93 26.20
C GLU A 62 -1.59 21.87 25.63
N LYS A 63 -1.14 21.04 24.69
CA LYS A 63 -1.96 20.02 24.02
C LYS A 63 -1.48 18.60 24.30
N LYS A 64 -2.35 17.63 24.01
CA LYS A 64 -2.04 16.19 23.96
C LYS A 64 -2.52 15.57 22.65
N TRP A 65 -1.84 14.51 22.22
CA TRP A 65 -2.30 13.64 21.15
C TRP A 65 -3.38 12.70 21.69
N VAL A 66 -4.47 12.55 20.95
CA VAL A 66 -5.56 11.61 21.25
C VAL A 66 -5.80 10.78 20.00
N LYS A 67 -5.81 9.45 20.14
CA LYS A 67 -6.05 8.53 19.03
C LYS A 67 -7.47 8.73 18.47
N VAL A 68 -7.59 8.69 17.14
CA VAL A 68 -8.86 8.66 16.43
C VAL A 68 -9.15 7.20 16.11
N GLU A 69 -9.90 6.54 16.99
CA GLU A 69 -10.12 5.08 16.96
C GLU A 69 -10.79 4.60 15.67
N GLU A 70 -11.65 5.41 15.07
CA GLU A 70 -12.36 5.09 13.82
C GLU A 70 -11.46 5.14 12.58
N LEU A 71 -10.25 5.68 12.71
CA LEU A 71 -9.23 5.77 11.66
C LEU A 71 -7.95 5.02 12.01
N SER A 72 -7.91 4.35 13.17
CA SER A 72 -6.75 3.62 13.65
C SER A 72 -7.04 2.13 13.75
N ASP A 73 -6.08 1.30 13.37
CA ASP A 73 -6.18 -0.15 13.40
C ASP A 73 -4.80 -0.80 13.51
N GLU A 74 -4.70 -1.83 14.34
CA GLU A 74 -3.49 -2.64 14.53
C GLU A 74 -3.57 -3.95 13.73
N PHE A 75 -4.69 -4.22 13.06
CA PHE A 75 -4.92 -5.37 12.18
C PHE A 75 -4.63 -6.75 12.80
N ASP A 76 -4.70 -6.87 14.12
CA ASP A 76 -4.52 -8.10 14.89
C ASP A 76 -5.68 -9.11 14.75
N GLY A 77 -6.77 -8.71 14.09
CA GLY A 77 -7.92 -9.58 13.83
C GLY A 77 -7.70 -10.55 12.67
N ASP A 78 -8.45 -11.65 12.67
CA ASP A 78 -8.47 -12.63 11.58
C ASP A 78 -9.23 -12.13 10.33
N GLU A 79 -10.02 -11.06 10.46
CA GLU A 79 -10.74 -10.41 9.37
C GLU A 79 -10.61 -8.88 9.46
N LEU A 80 -10.72 -8.20 8.31
CA LEU A 80 -10.74 -6.73 8.23
C LEU A 80 -11.94 -6.17 9.01
N ASP A 81 -11.72 -5.18 9.89
CA ASP A 81 -12.83 -4.49 10.56
C ASP A 81 -13.62 -3.64 9.56
N THR A 82 -14.67 -4.25 9.03
CA THR A 82 -15.56 -3.58 8.06
C THR A 82 -16.41 -2.48 8.68
N ASN A 83 -16.36 -2.22 10.00
CA ASN A 83 -16.96 -1.01 10.57
C ASN A 83 -16.08 0.21 10.32
N LYS A 84 -14.76 0.03 10.23
CA LYS A 84 -13.79 1.10 9.96
C LYS A 84 -13.43 1.20 8.49
N TRP A 85 -13.25 0.06 7.82
CA TRP A 85 -12.67 0.00 6.48
C TRP A 85 -13.65 -0.55 5.44
N ASN A 86 -13.54 -0.08 4.20
CA ASN A 86 -14.20 -0.67 3.04
C ASN A 86 -13.14 -1.27 2.11
N PRO A 87 -13.18 -2.58 1.79
CA PRO A 87 -12.17 -3.23 0.94
C PRO A 87 -12.44 -3.09 -0.57
N THR A 88 -13.57 -2.49 -0.96
CA THR A 88 -13.94 -2.28 -2.37
C THR A 88 -13.80 -0.81 -2.76
N PRO A 89 -13.37 -0.50 -4.00
CA PRO A 89 -13.38 0.86 -4.52
C PRO A 89 -14.78 1.43 -4.78
N GLU A 90 -15.84 0.60 -4.70
CA GLU A 90 -17.21 1.05 -4.94
C GLU A 90 -17.57 2.20 -4.02
N PHE A 91 -18.10 3.27 -4.60
CA PHE A 91 -18.61 4.41 -3.85
C PHE A 91 -19.93 4.88 -4.45
N ILE A 92 -21.04 4.49 -3.83
CA ILE A 92 -22.38 4.86 -4.25
C ILE A 92 -22.78 6.20 -3.64
N TRP A 93 -22.99 7.20 -4.49
CA TRP A 93 -23.58 8.49 -4.10
C TRP A 93 -24.89 8.72 -4.85
N ASN A 94 -26.00 8.84 -4.14
CA ASN A 94 -27.34 9.02 -4.72
C ASN A 94 -27.67 8.01 -5.83
N GLY A 95 -27.31 6.73 -5.62
CA GLY A 95 -27.55 5.65 -6.57
C GLY A 95 -26.59 5.60 -7.77
N GLN A 96 -25.62 6.51 -7.85
CA GLN A 96 -24.57 6.49 -8.86
C GLN A 96 -23.27 5.94 -8.26
N ASP A 97 -22.67 4.96 -8.91
CA ASP A 97 -21.32 4.51 -8.62
C ASP A 97 -20.27 5.52 -9.13
N ARG A 98 -19.47 6.03 -8.20
CA ARG A 98 -18.40 7.02 -8.40
C ARG A 98 -17.05 6.50 -7.91
N GLY A 99 -16.92 5.19 -7.68
CA GLY A 99 -15.68 4.51 -7.35
C GLY A 99 -14.64 4.49 -8.47
N TRP A 100 -13.37 4.34 -8.09
CA TRP A 100 -12.24 4.17 -9.02
C TRP A 100 -11.67 2.76 -8.89
N TYR A 101 -11.91 1.92 -9.91
CA TYR A 101 -11.65 0.48 -9.86
C TYR A 101 -10.22 0.07 -10.29
N GLY A 102 -9.26 1.00 -10.28
CA GLY A 102 -7.88 0.75 -10.69
C GLY A 102 -7.49 1.41 -12.02
N SER A 103 -6.21 1.30 -12.37
CA SER A 103 -5.66 1.86 -13.61
C SER A 103 -6.14 1.14 -14.87
N SER A 104 -5.61 1.53 -16.02
CA SER A 104 -5.92 0.89 -17.30
C SER A 104 -5.53 -0.60 -17.34
N ARG A 105 -4.47 -0.96 -16.61
CA ARG A 105 -3.90 -2.32 -16.53
C ARG A 105 -4.21 -3.05 -15.23
N SER A 106 -4.77 -2.38 -14.24
CA SER A 106 -5.02 -2.95 -12.91
C SER A 106 -6.49 -2.91 -12.50
N LEU A 107 -6.94 -3.94 -11.80
CA LEU A 107 -8.26 -4.03 -11.16
C LEU A 107 -8.08 -4.11 -9.64
N PHE A 108 -8.83 -3.30 -8.90
CA PHE A 108 -8.96 -3.49 -7.45
C PHE A 108 -10.03 -4.52 -7.15
N GLU A 109 -9.68 -5.58 -6.43
CA GLU A 109 -10.57 -6.66 -6.01
C GLU A 109 -10.51 -6.82 -4.49
N ALA A 110 -11.66 -6.95 -3.85
CA ALA A 110 -11.74 -7.13 -2.40
C ALA A 110 -11.10 -8.46 -1.96
N ASP A 111 -11.07 -9.46 -2.84
CA ASP A 111 -10.44 -10.76 -2.60
C ASP A 111 -8.92 -10.64 -2.42
N ASN A 112 -8.31 -9.55 -2.88
CA ASN A 112 -6.89 -9.24 -2.66
C ASN A 112 -6.64 -8.57 -1.29
N VAL A 113 -7.67 -8.42 -0.45
CA VAL A 113 -7.57 -7.86 0.90
C VAL A 113 -7.75 -8.97 1.93
N SER A 114 -6.79 -9.10 2.84
CA SER A 114 -6.90 -9.98 4.00
C SER A 114 -6.24 -9.36 5.23
N THR A 115 -6.60 -9.84 6.40
CA THR A 115 -5.83 -9.61 7.63
C THR A 115 -5.29 -10.94 8.14
N GLY A 116 -4.13 -10.90 8.76
CA GLY A 116 -3.55 -12.10 9.34
C GLY A 116 -2.16 -11.85 9.88
N ASN A 117 -1.76 -12.62 10.90
CA ASN A 117 -0.48 -12.47 11.61
C ASN A 117 -0.21 -11.00 12.04
N GLY A 118 -1.27 -10.25 12.37
CA GLY A 118 -1.21 -8.85 12.76
C GLY A 118 -0.77 -7.91 11.65
N PHE A 119 -1.23 -8.15 10.42
CA PHE A 119 -1.05 -7.25 9.29
C PHE A 119 -2.34 -7.16 8.50
N LEU A 120 -2.67 -5.96 8.00
CA LEU A 120 -3.45 -5.82 6.77
C LEU A 120 -2.55 -6.17 5.59
N ARG A 121 -3.06 -7.00 4.68
CA ARG A 121 -2.36 -7.51 3.51
C ARG A 121 -3.13 -7.13 2.25
N ILE A 122 -2.41 -6.57 1.29
CA ILE A 122 -2.92 -6.35 -0.06
C ILE A 122 -2.09 -7.17 -1.03
N GLU A 123 -2.70 -8.16 -1.67
CA GLU A 123 -2.05 -9.02 -2.67
C GLU A 123 -1.84 -8.27 -3.99
N GLY A 124 -0.62 -8.36 -4.51
CA GLY A 124 -0.31 -8.07 -5.90
C GLY A 124 -0.34 -9.34 -6.73
N GLU A 125 -1.24 -9.42 -7.71
CA GLU A 125 -1.37 -10.58 -8.60
C GLU A 125 -1.32 -10.22 -10.08
N LYS A 126 -1.01 -11.23 -10.89
CA LYS A 126 -1.23 -11.20 -12.34
C LYS A 126 -2.34 -12.17 -12.68
N PHE A 127 -3.38 -11.70 -13.36
CA PHE A 127 -4.49 -12.54 -13.75
C PHE A 127 -4.10 -13.54 -14.84
N ASN A 128 -4.71 -14.73 -14.79
CA ASN A 128 -4.62 -15.73 -15.85
C ASN A 128 -5.15 -15.22 -17.20
N SER A 129 -6.14 -14.32 -17.16
CA SER A 129 -6.70 -13.64 -18.33
C SER A 129 -7.14 -12.23 -17.95
N PRO A 130 -7.09 -11.25 -18.86
CA PRO A 130 -7.53 -9.90 -18.54
C PRO A 130 -8.99 -9.84 -18.08
N LYS A 131 -9.30 -8.93 -17.14
CA LYS A 131 -10.64 -8.74 -16.55
C LYS A 131 -11.25 -7.39 -16.93
N TYR A 132 -12.58 -7.31 -16.81
CA TYR A 132 -13.32 -6.05 -16.87
C TYR A 132 -13.45 -5.43 -15.48
N SER A 133 -13.42 -4.10 -15.42
CA SER A 133 -14.00 -3.35 -14.31
C SER A 133 -15.52 -3.22 -14.47
N PRO A 134 -16.28 -3.01 -13.37
CA PRO A 134 -17.71 -2.68 -13.44
C PRO A 134 -18.06 -1.48 -14.33
N LYS A 135 -17.10 -0.61 -14.63
CA LYS A 135 -17.28 0.61 -15.46
C LYS A 135 -16.81 0.49 -16.91
N ASP A 136 -16.31 -0.68 -17.31
CA ASP A 136 -15.78 -0.85 -18.67
C ASP A 136 -16.89 -1.00 -19.72
N ASN A 137 -16.55 -0.60 -20.95
CA ASN A 137 -17.32 -0.96 -22.13
C ASN A 137 -17.10 -2.44 -22.48
N THR A 138 -18.06 -3.31 -22.16
CA THR A 138 -17.96 -4.75 -22.44
C THR A 138 -18.08 -5.13 -23.91
N SER A 139 -18.15 -4.16 -24.82
CA SER A 139 -18.05 -4.38 -26.27
C SER A 139 -16.60 -4.44 -26.76
N GLU A 140 -15.64 -4.01 -25.95
CA GLU A 140 -14.20 -4.06 -26.21
C GLU A 140 -13.55 -5.18 -25.40
N ALA A 141 -12.37 -5.66 -25.80
CA ALA A 141 -11.68 -6.71 -25.03
C ALA A 141 -11.24 -6.19 -23.64
N PRO A 142 -11.26 -7.02 -22.59
CA PRO A 142 -10.78 -6.62 -21.27
C PRO A 142 -9.28 -6.33 -21.30
N GLN A 143 -8.84 -5.31 -20.55
CA GLN A 143 -7.45 -4.85 -20.56
C GLN A 143 -6.72 -5.00 -19.22
N ARG A 144 -7.42 -5.19 -18.11
CA ARG A 144 -6.80 -5.26 -16.78
C ARG A 144 -6.14 -6.61 -16.59
N ARG A 145 -4.82 -6.63 -16.43
CA ARG A 145 -3.99 -7.84 -16.32
C ARG A 145 -3.47 -8.08 -14.90
N TYR A 146 -3.55 -7.08 -14.03
CA TYR A 146 -2.98 -7.11 -12.68
C TYR A 146 -4.05 -6.84 -11.62
N GLY A 147 -4.01 -7.57 -10.52
CA GLY A 147 -4.93 -7.42 -9.39
C GLY A 147 -4.23 -6.80 -8.21
N GLY A 148 -4.92 -5.86 -7.57
CA GLY A 148 -4.54 -5.26 -6.30
C GLY A 148 -5.79 -4.91 -5.49
N ALA A 149 -5.70 -3.94 -4.60
CA ALA A 149 -6.86 -3.50 -3.81
C ALA A 149 -6.86 -2.00 -3.51
N TYR A 150 -8.03 -1.51 -3.13
CA TYR A 150 -8.29 -0.16 -2.64
C TYR A 150 -9.09 -0.26 -1.35
N VAL A 151 -8.39 -0.14 -0.22
CA VAL A 151 -8.98 -0.18 1.12
C VAL A 151 -9.09 1.25 1.62
N TYR A 152 -10.28 1.66 2.06
CA TYR A 152 -10.48 3.04 2.50
C TYR A 152 -11.28 3.16 3.80
N GLY A 153 -10.97 4.20 4.58
CA GLY A 153 -11.66 4.50 5.84
C GLY A 153 -13.08 5.03 5.63
N LYS A 154 -14.04 4.52 6.40
CA LYS A 154 -15.44 4.99 6.40
C LYS A 154 -15.60 6.33 7.11
N THR A 155 -14.69 6.64 8.03
CA THR A 155 -14.52 7.96 8.64
C THR A 155 -13.54 8.78 7.79
N LEU A 156 -13.74 10.11 7.73
CA LEU A 156 -12.82 11.01 7.03
C LEU A 156 -11.81 11.59 8.01
N ALA A 157 -10.57 11.78 7.55
CA ALA A 157 -9.57 12.54 8.28
C ALA A 157 -9.77 14.04 8.04
N GLU A 158 -9.46 14.84 9.05
CA GLU A 158 -9.65 16.30 9.04
C GLU A 158 -8.30 17.04 9.16
N PRO A 159 -8.23 18.32 8.74
CA PRO A 159 -7.09 19.17 9.07
C PRO A 159 -6.84 19.18 10.58
N GLY A 160 -5.58 19.11 10.98
CA GLY A 160 -5.13 19.01 12.37
C GLY A 160 -4.79 17.60 12.82
N TYR A 161 -4.93 16.60 11.94
CA TYR A 161 -4.60 15.21 12.25
C TYR A 161 -3.14 14.88 11.92
N TYR A 162 -2.52 14.07 12.78
CA TYR A 162 -1.28 13.36 12.49
C TYR A 162 -1.63 11.92 12.11
N ILE A 163 -1.18 11.49 10.93
CA ILE A 163 -1.57 10.22 10.31
C ILE A 163 -0.29 9.46 10.01
N GLU A 164 -0.17 8.23 10.52
CA GLU A 164 1.01 7.39 10.34
C GLU A 164 0.63 5.93 10.06
N ALA A 165 1.49 5.24 9.33
CA ALA A 165 1.38 3.81 9.11
C ALA A 165 2.76 3.16 9.10
N ARG A 166 2.89 2.00 9.76
CA ARG A 166 4.04 1.12 9.58
C ARG A 166 3.75 0.14 8.46
N MET A 167 4.43 0.29 7.32
CA MET A 167 4.18 -0.55 6.15
C MET A 167 5.45 -1.00 5.43
N LYS A 168 5.33 -2.11 4.71
CA LYS A 168 6.35 -2.72 3.84
C LYS A 168 5.71 -3.07 2.50
N ALA A 169 6.35 -2.70 1.40
CA ALA A 169 5.83 -2.97 0.06
C ALA A 169 5.87 -4.48 -0.27
N SER A 170 4.98 -4.93 -1.17
CA SER A 170 5.10 -6.26 -1.76
C SER A 170 6.40 -6.39 -2.56
N LYS A 171 6.99 -7.59 -2.68
CA LYS A 171 8.07 -7.87 -3.65
C LYS A 171 7.49 -8.10 -5.06
N THR A 172 6.65 -7.18 -5.51
CA THR A 172 6.08 -7.18 -6.87
C THR A 172 6.21 -5.79 -7.50
N ALA A 173 5.91 -5.71 -8.80
CA ALA A 173 5.80 -4.45 -9.52
C ALA A 173 4.53 -3.64 -9.17
N MET A 174 3.64 -4.17 -8.33
CA MET A 174 2.48 -3.44 -7.83
C MET A 174 2.91 -2.35 -6.85
N SER A 175 2.14 -1.26 -6.81
CA SER A 175 2.39 -0.15 -5.91
C SER A 175 2.12 -0.51 -4.45
N ALA A 176 2.74 0.24 -3.56
CA ALA A 176 2.40 0.28 -2.14
C ALA A 176 2.18 1.75 -1.78
N ALA A 177 0.90 2.13 -1.61
CA ALA A 177 0.50 3.51 -1.41
C ALA A 177 -0.34 3.70 -0.15
N PHE A 178 -0.04 4.78 0.57
CA PHE A 178 -0.75 5.26 1.76
C PHE A 178 -1.02 6.75 1.61
N TRP A 179 -2.29 7.14 1.52
CA TRP A 179 -2.67 8.46 1.00
C TRP A 179 -4.08 8.87 1.40
N LEU A 180 -4.40 10.13 1.15
CA LEU A 180 -5.70 10.71 1.39
C LEU A 180 -6.25 11.37 0.13
N LYS A 181 -7.56 11.28 -0.10
CA LYS A 181 -8.22 11.95 -1.22
C LYS A 181 -9.58 12.51 -0.86
N SER A 182 -9.97 13.62 -1.49
CA SER A 182 -11.35 14.09 -1.48
C SER A 182 -12.27 12.98 -1.96
N GLU A 183 -13.40 12.79 -1.27
CA GLU A 183 -14.41 11.87 -1.76
C GLU A 183 -14.91 12.32 -3.13
N THR A 184 -15.25 11.36 -4.00
CA THR A 184 -15.75 11.62 -5.35
C THR A 184 -17.21 12.11 -5.35
N LYS A 185 -17.62 12.90 -4.36
CA LYS A 185 -18.94 13.53 -4.26
C LYS A 185 -19.09 14.67 -5.27
N PRO A 186 -20.32 15.01 -5.71
CA PRO A 186 -20.59 16.19 -6.51
C PRO A 186 -20.12 17.48 -5.82
N CYS A 187 -19.91 18.53 -6.63
CA CYS A 187 -19.38 19.83 -6.20
C CYS A 187 -20.10 20.45 -5.01
N THR A 188 -21.42 20.25 -4.92
CA THR A 188 -22.27 20.84 -3.86
C THR A 188 -22.17 20.13 -2.53
N ASP A 189 -21.62 18.91 -2.51
CA ASP A 189 -21.70 17.99 -1.37
C ASP A 189 -20.31 17.56 -0.88
N ASN A 190 -19.24 17.98 -1.55
CA ASN A 190 -17.88 17.66 -1.13
C ASN A 190 -17.41 18.66 -0.05
N PHE A 191 -16.56 18.21 0.87
CA PHE A 191 -16.05 19.04 1.97
C PHE A 191 -14.98 20.05 1.55
N ASN A 192 -14.62 20.08 0.26
CA ASN A 192 -13.48 20.81 -0.27
C ASN A 192 -13.90 21.93 -1.24
N ASP A 193 -15.13 22.44 -1.13
CA ASP A 193 -15.66 23.52 -1.98
C ASP A 193 -15.48 23.25 -3.49
N GLY A 194 -15.72 22.01 -3.90
CA GLY A 194 -15.55 21.57 -5.28
C GLY A 194 -14.10 21.20 -5.65
N GLU A 195 -13.10 21.39 -4.79
CA GLU A 195 -11.73 20.96 -5.06
C GLU A 195 -11.59 19.43 -5.03
N ASN A 196 -10.62 18.93 -5.79
CA ASN A 196 -10.22 17.51 -5.83
C ASN A 196 -8.78 17.41 -5.31
N LEU A 197 -8.66 17.20 -4.00
CA LEU A 197 -7.40 17.31 -3.26
C LEU A 197 -6.91 15.93 -2.84
N GLU A 198 -5.59 15.79 -2.80
CA GLU A 198 -4.93 14.53 -2.46
C GLU A 198 -3.63 14.80 -1.69
N ILE A 199 -3.41 14.04 -0.62
CA ILE A 199 -2.17 14.01 0.16
C ILE A 199 -1.62 12.60 0.04
N ASP A 200 -0.51 12.44 -0.66
CA ASP A 200 0.20 11.17 -0.71
C ASP A 200 1.22 11.16 0.41
N ILE A 201 0.99 10.32 1.42
CA ILE A 201 1.95 10.15 2.52
C ILE A 201 3.10 9.29 2.00
N GLN A 202 2.80 8.19 1.31
CA GLN A 202 3.80 7.35 0.66
C GLN A 202 3.27 6.75 -0.64
N GLU A 203 4.11 6.77 -1.67
CA GLU A 203 3.97 5.98 -2.89
C GLU A 203 5.30 5.31 -3.24
N CYS A 204 5.29 4.00 -3.49
CA CYS A 204 6.44 3.26 -4.00
C CYS A 204 5.98 2.01 -4.77
N VAL A 205 6.94 1.27 -5.31
CA VAL A 205 6.78 -0.14 -5.74
C VAL A 205 7.78 -1.01 -4.98
N GLY A 206 7.66 -2.34 -5.02
CA GLY A 206 8.72 -3.20 -4.48
C GLY A 206 9.71 -3.71 -5.52
N ILE A 207 9.28 -3.78 -6.77
CA ILE A 207 10.11 -4.09 -7.93
C ILE A 207 9.89 -3.00 -8.97
N PHE A 208 10.96 -2.28 -9.29
CA PHE A 208 10.99 -1.35 -10.41
C PHE A 208 11.60 -2.04 -11.64
N THR A 209 11.03 -1.79 -12.84
CA THR A 209 11.37 -2.50 -14.08
C THR A 209 11.88 -1.60 -15.21
N GLY A 210 12.04 -0.29 -14.99
CA GLY A 210 12.56 0.62 -16.02
C GLY A 210 14.08 0.68 -16.10
N GLU A 211 14.60 1.18 -17.23
CA GLU A 211 16.04 1.30 -17.51
C GLU A 211 16.37 2.69 -18.07
N LEU A 212 17.59 3.19 -17.86
CA LEU A 212 18.00 4.48 -18.41
C LEU A 212 17.93 4.47 -19.94
N GLY A 213 17.22 5.45 -20.51
CA GLY A 213 16.99 5.60 -21.94
C GLY A 213 15.92 4.65 -22.50
N ASP A 214 15.07 4.06 -21.65
CA ASP A 214 13.94 3.27 -22.12
C ASP A 214 12.96 4.11 -22.97
N GLU A 215 12.31 3.45 -23.95
CA GLU A 215 11.28 4.08 -24.77
C GLU A 215 9.92 4.14 -24.05
N TRP A 216 9.76 3.43 -22.92
CA TRP A 216 8.48 3.23 -22.25
C TRP A 216 7.97 4.53 -21.60
N THR A 217 8.80 5.18 -20.80
CA THR A 217 8.47 6.49 -20.20
C THR A 217 8.86 7.66 -21.09
N ASN A 218 9.78 7.43 -22.05
CA ASN A 218 10.41 8.46 -22.87
C ASN A 218 11.07 9.58 -22.02
N ASP A 219 11.46 9.26 -20.78
CA ASP A 219 12.11 10.13 -19.79
C ASP A 219 12.63 9.29 -18.60
N ASP A 220 13.85 9.54 -18.16
CA ASP A 220 14.53 8.79 -17.08
C ASP A 220 14.03 9.14 -15.66
N TRP A 221 13.02 10.00 -15.48
CA TRP A 221 12.58 10.47 -14.16
C TRP A 221 12.24 9.31 -13.20
N ALA A 222 11.62 8.23 -13.69
CA ALA A 222 11.24 7.10 -12.86
C ALA A 222 12.48 6.31 -12.41
N VAL A 223 13.38 6.02 -13.35
CA VAL A 223 14.65 5.33 -13.08
C VAL A 223 15.50 6.13 -12.10
N ASN A 224 15.67 7.44 -12.34
CA ASN A 224 16.41 8.36 -11.48
C ASN A 224 15.77 8.58 -10.10
N SER A 225 14.53 8.13 -9.90
CA SER A 225 13.85 8.21 -8.61
C SER A 225 14.06 6.97 -7.75
N GLU A 226 14.51 5.85 -8.32
CA GLU A 226 14.65 4.57 -7.61
C GLU A 226 13.36 4.22 -6.84
N TRP A 227 12.24 4.08 -7.57
CA TRP A 227 10.89 3.93 -7.01
C TRP A 227 10.67 2.71 -6.09
N ASP A 228 11.63 1.78 -6.06
CA ASP A 228 11.65 0.65 -5.13
C ASP A 228 12.48 0.88 -3.87
N LYS A 229 13.06 2.09 -3.71
CA LYS A 229 13.86 2.54 -2.56
C LYS A 229 13.56 4.00 -2.21
N ILE A 230 12.29 4.38 -2.14
CA ILE A 230 11.88 5.78 -2.05
C ILE A 230 10.89 6.03 -0.91
N PHE A 231 11.02 7.16 -0.24
CA PHE A 231 9.92 7.85 0.42
C PHE A 231 9.44 8.96 -0.51
N HIS A 232 8.33 8.75 -1.22
CA HIS A 232 7.76 9.73 -2.14
C HIS A 232 6.45 10.25 -1.56
N TYR A 233 6.44 11.53 -1.24
CA TYR A 233 5.30 12.21 -0.64
C TYR A 233 4.88 13.39 -1.50
N ASN A 234 3.58 13.66 -1.54
CA ASN A 234 3.05 14.68 -2.42
C ASN A 234 1.74 15.28 -1.94
N THR A 235 1.41 16.42 -2.54
CA THR A 235 0.10 17.04 -2.45
C THR A 235 -0.34 17.39 -3.86
N HIS A 236 -1.57 17.03 -4.21
CA HIS A 236 -2.13 17.31 -5.51
C HIS A 236 -3.42 18.10 -5.42
N ARG A 237 -3.53 19.05 -6.35
CA ARG A 237 -4.80 19.63 -6.76
C ARG A 237 -5.08 19.10 -8.16
N HIS A 238 -5.94 18.09 -8.21
CA HIS A 238 -6.37 17.43 -9.44
C HIS A 238 -7.43 18.24 -10.16
N ASN A 239 -7.56 18.00 -11.46
CA ASN A 239 -8.66 18.58 -12.24
C ASN A 239 -9.99 18.24 -11.58
N SER A 240 -10.83 19.26 -11.45
CA SER A 240 -12.15 19.14 -10.86
C SER A 240 -13.21 19.55 -11.88
N PRO A 241 -14.36 18.84 -11.96
CA PRO A 241 -15.49 19.32 -12.75
C PRO A 241 -16.10 20.63 -12.19
N CYS A 242 -15.75 21.00 -10.95
CA CYS A 242 -16.28 22.15 -10.24
C CYS A 242 -15.45 23.42 -10.44
N ASN A 243 -14.14 23.25 -10.56
CA ASN A 243 -13.17 24.34 -10.57
C ASN A 243 -12.26 24.20 -11.80
N ASN A 244 -12.18 25.26 -12.60
CA ASN A 244 -11.30 25.30 -13.75
C ASN A 244 -9.88 25.68 -13.30
N ILE A 245 -9.11 24.68 -12.88
CA ILE A 245 -7.78 24.87 -12.32
C ILE A 245 -6.65 24.84 -13.39
N GLY A 246 -7.01 24.62 -14.66
CA GLY A 246 -6.02 24.36 -15.71
C GLY A 246 -5.43 22.95 -15.60
N GLU A 247 -4.10 22.84 -15.65
CA GLU A 247 -3.38 21.57 -15.47
C GLU A 247 -3.27 21.18 -13.98
N ARG A 248 -3.10 19.87 -13.70
CA ARG A 248 -2.86 19.33 -12.35
C ARG A 248 -1.69 20.07 -11.71
N GLN A 249 -1.87 20.52 -10.47
CA GLN A 249 -0.83 21.21 -9.71
C GLN A 249 -0.36 20.31 -8.56
N THR A 250 0.95 20.28 -8.30
CA THR A 250 1.56 19.36 -7.34
C THR A 250 2.68 20.03 -6.55
N LYS A 251 2.78 19.69 -5.27
CA LYS A 251 3.90 20.06 -4.39
C LYS A 251 4.24 18.87 -3.50
N GLY A 252 5.44 18.33 -3.68
CA GLY A 252 5.90 17.15 -2.97
C GLY A 252 7.42 17.12 -2.89
N GLY A 253 7.94 15.95 -2.55
CA GLY A 253 9.35 15.68 -2.49
C GLY A 253 9.61 14.18 -2.39
N LYS A 254 10.89 13.85 -2.31
CA LYS A 254 11.33 12.47 -2.15
C LYS A 254 12.67 12.40 -1.45
N THR A 255 12.90 11.29 -0.78
CA THR A 255 14.22 10.84 -0.34
C THR A 255 14.37 9.34 -0.63
N ASN A 256 15.60 8.87 -0.76
CA ASN A 256 15.90 7.49 -1.11
C ASN A 256 16.48 6.73 0.07
N PHE A 257 16.17 5.43 0.13
CA PHE A 257 16.67 4.50 1.12
C PHE A 257 17.84 3.68 0.58
N ASP A 258 18.67 3.16 1.48
CA ASP A 258 19.73 2.21 1.11
C ASP A 258 19.15 0.85 0.65
N LYS A 259 18.05 0.44 1.30
CA LYS A 259 17.34 -0.83 1.07
C LYS A 259 16.01 -0.60 0.36
N LYS A 260 15.42 -1.67 -0.17
CA LYS A 260 14.13 -1.57 -0.87
C LYS A 260 12.98 -1.37 0.10
N ASN A 261 11.94 -0.68 -0.37
CA ASN A 261 10.65 -0.57 0.32
C ASN A 261 10.01 -1.94 0.61
N ALA A 262 10.40 -2.99 -0.12
CA ALA A 262 9.92 -4.35 0.08
C ALA A 262 10.79 -5.20 1.04
N ASP A 263 11.96 -4.68 1.45
CA ASP A 263 12.88 -5.38 2.35
C ASP A 263 12.63 -5.02 3.81
N GLU A 264 12.19 -3.79 4.10
CA GLU A 264 12.02 -3.27 5.47
C GLU A 264 10.68 -2.56 5.66
N PHE A 265 10.19 -2.60 6.91
CA PHE A 265 9.09 -1.74 7.32
C PHE A 265 9.63 -0.37 7.69
N HIS A 266 8.91 0.66 7.25
CA HIS A 266 9.10 2.03 7.69
C HIS A 266 7.80 2.62 8.22
N ILE A 267 7.92 3.65 9.05
CA ILE A 267 6.80 4.45 9.54
C ILE A 267 6.69 5.71 8.69
N TYR A 268 5.72 5.72 7.78
CA TYR A 268 5.42 6.86 6.92
C TYR A 268 4.32 7.69 7.57
N ALA A 269 4.54 9.01 7.69
CA ALA A 269 3.57 9.86 8.37
C ALA A 269 3.45 11.27 7.80
N ALA A 270 2.30 11.88 8.06
CA ALA A 270 2.05 13.28 7.74
C ALA A 270 1.27 13.97 8.88
N TYR A 271 1.76 15.12 9.31
CA TYR A 271 0.99 16.07 10.11
C TYR A 271 0.32 17.09 9.19
N TRP A 272 -0.99 16.98 9.02
CA TRP A 272 -1.78 17.95 8.27
C TRP A 272 -2.20 19.07 9.21
N HIS A 273 -1.63 20.28 9.06
CA HIS A 273 -1.90 21.38 9.97
C HIS A 273 -3.36 21.82 9.89
N ALA A 274 -3.92 22.25 11.03
CA ALA A 274 -5.35 22.57 11.15
C ALA A 274 -5.85 23.69 10.21
N ASP A 275 -4.96 24.61 9.79
CA ASP A 275 -5.33 25.66 8.83
C ASP A 275 -5.24 25.21 7.36
N GLY A 276 -4.74 24.00 7.11
CA GLY A 276 -4.55 23.40 5.80
C GLY A 276 -3.37 23.95 5.00
N SER A 277 -2.63 24.93 5.53
CA SER A 277 -1.59 25.66 4.79
C SER A 277 -0.26 24.91 4.70
N LYS A 278 -0.08 23.87 5.51
CA LYS A 278 1.16 23.13 5.66
C LYS A 278 0.90 21.67 5.97
N ILE A 279 1.72 20.80 5.40
CA ILE A 279 1.78 19.38 5.72
C ILE A 279 3.24 19.04 6.03
N ASP A 280 3.50 18.53 7.22
CA ASP A 280 4.82 18.06 7.62
C ASP A 280 4.89 16.55 7.39
N PHE A 281 5.79 16.08 6.52
CA PHE A 281 5.99 14.67 6.23
C PHE A 281 7.14 14.12 7.06
N TYR A 282 6.92 12.95 7.65
CA TYR A 282 7.86 12.27 8.54
C TYR A 282 8.15 10.86 8.02
N ILE A 283 9.38 10.41 8.26
CA ILE A 283 9.82 9.04 8.04
C ILE A 283 10.51 8.52 9.29
N ASP A 284 10.07 7.37 9.80
CA ASP A 284 10.60 6.74 11.02
C ASP A 284 10.68 7.70 12.23
N GLY A 285 9.68 8.58 12.33
CA GLY A 285 9.57 9.58 13.40
C GLY A 285 10.42 10.85 13.23
N ALA A 286 11.22 10.95 12.16
CA ALA A 286 12.00 12.15 11.82
C ALA A 286 11.24 13.05 10.83
N LEU A 287 11.24 14.37 11.03
CA LEU A 287 10.72 15.30 10.03
C LEU A 287 11.60 15.28 8.79
N GLU A 288 11.04 14.85 7.66
CA GLU A 288 11.70 14.93 6.36
C GLU A 288 11.48 16.31 5.74
N LYS A 289 10.20 16.73 5.63
CA LYS A 289 9.88 17.98 4.94
C LYS A 289 8.54 18.59 5.32
N SER A 290 8.55 19.90 5.55
CA SER A 290 7.34 20.73 5.50
C SER A 290 7.03 21.15 4.06
N VAL A 291 5.83 20.81 3.58
CA VAL A 291 5.29 21.20 2.28
C VAL A 291 4.15 22.18 2.47
N THR A 292 4.19 23.29 1.73
CA THR A 292 3.04 24.18 1.54
C THR A 292 2.29 23.72 0.29
N PRO A 293 1.07 23.18 0.41
CA PRO A 293 0.30 22.77 -0.76
C PRO A 293 -0.06 23.98 -1.63
N VAL A 294 -0.46 23.73 -2.87
CA VAL A 294 -0.75 24.80 -3.86
C VAL A 294 -1.89 25.72 -3.44
N ILE A 295 -2.81 25.21 -2.63
CA ILE A 295 -3.86 25.93 -1.91
C ILE A 295 -3.99 25.31 -0.52
N PRO A 296 -4.56 26.00 0.48
CA PRO A 296 -4.82 25.37 1.78
C PRO A 296 -5.83 24.22 1.68
N PHE A 297 -5.48 23.05 2.22
CA PHE A 297 -6.36 21.87 2.26
C PHE A 297 -7.20 21.93 3.53
N LYS A 298 -8.44 22.39 3.44
CA LYS A 298 -9.31 22.67 4.60
C LYS A 298 -10.46 21.69 4.78
N GLY A 299 -10.77 20.91 3.76
CA GLY A 299 -11.89 19.96 3.79
C GLY A 299 -11.42 18.55 4.08
N ALA A 300 -12.23 17.77 4.79
CA ALA A 300 -11.92 16.40 5.14
C ALA A 300 -11.59 15.52 3.92
N LEU A 301 -10.68 14.56 4.10
CA LEU A 301 -10.22 13.63 3.09
C LEU A 301 -10.37 12.18 3.57
N ARG A 302 -10.60 11.27 2.64
CA ARG A 302 -10.69 9.83 2.89
C ARG A 302 -9.29 9.24 2.98
N LEU A 303 -9.00 8.49 4.04
CA LEU A 303 -7.75 7.73 4.19
C LEU A 303 -7.80 6.44 3.36
N ILE A 304 -6.73 6.13 2.64
CA ILE A 304 -6.66 5.07 1.64
C ILE A 304 -5.33 4.31 1.77
N MET A 305 -5.43 2.98 1.73
CA MET A 305 -4.32 2.06 1.54
C MET A 305 -4.59 1.30 0.25
N SER A 306 -3.65 1.31 -0.69
CA SER A 306 -3.90 0.71 -2.00
C SER A 306 -2.65 0.12 -2.64
N SER A 307 -2.90 -0.84 -3.53
CA SER A 307 -1.90 -1.42 -4.42
C SER A 307 -2.47 -1.47 -5.83
N ASN A 308 -1.80 -0.78 -6.76
CA ASN A 308 -2.22 -0.58 -8.15
C ASN A 308 -1.04 -0.88 -9.08
N PHE A 309 -1.31 -1.17 -10.36
CA PHE A 309 -0.25 -1.21 -11.36
C PHE A 309 -0.09 0.18 -12.00
N TYR A 310 1.02 0.88 -11.74
CA TYR A 310 1.27 2.19 -12.32
C TYR A 310 1.53 2.09 -13.84
N ASP A 311 0.98 3.03 -14.61
CA ASP A 311 1.10 3.01 -16.07
C ASP A 311 2.55 3.27 -16.55
N TRP A 312 3.37 3.93 -15.74
CA TRP A 312 4.79 4.21 -16.04
C TRP A 312 5.75 3.06 -15.68
N ILE A 313 5.26 1.99 -15.03
CA ILE A 313 6.05 0.76 -14.84
C ILE A 313 6.02 -0.04 -16.14
N GLU A 314 7.21 -0.33 -16.69
CA GLU A 314 7.34 -1.13 -17.90
C GLU A 314 6.88 -2.56 -17.63
N GLU A 315 6.04 -3.09 -18.51
CA GLU A 315 5.56 -4.46 -18.40
C GLU A 315 6.55 -5.43 -19.04
N ILE A 316 7.20 -6.24 -18.19
CA ILE A 316 8.12 -7.30 -18.60
C ILE A 316 7.50 -8.68 -18.27
N ASN A 317 8.31 -9.73 -18.05
CA ASN A 317 7.76 -11.04 -17.67
C ASN A 317 7.31 -11.10 -16.20
N ALA A 318 6.37 -12.00 -15.92
CA ALA A 318 5.72 -12.12 -14.62
C ALA A 318 6.70 -12.43 -13.48
N LYS A 319 7.69 -13.28 -13.75
CA LYS A 319 8.74 -13.66 -12.81
C LYS A 319 9.58 -12.45 -12.38
N GLU A 320 10.08 -11.65 -13.33
CA GLU A 320 10.88 -10.47 -13.02
C GLU A 320 10.08 -9.38 -12.33
N MET A 321 8.77 -9.29 -12.61
CA MET A 321 7.85 -8.41 -11.87
C MET A 321 7.39 -8.97 -10.51
N GLY A 322 7.88 -10.13 -10.09
CA GLY A 322 7.59 -10.74 -8.79
C GLY A 322 6.23 -11.42 -8.66
N PHE A 323 5.46 -11.56 -9.73
CA PHE A 323 4.14 -12.21 -9.69
C PHE A 323 4.21 -13.74 -9.58
N GLU A 324 5.39 -14.34 -9.75
CA GLU A 324 5.65 -15.76 -9.52
C GLU A 324 6.34 -16.02 -8.17
N ASN A 325 6.54 -14.98 -7.35
CA ASN A 325 7.07 -15.14 -5.99
C ASN A 325 6.03 -15.85 -5.10
N PRO A 326 6.48 -16.47 -3.99
CA PRO A 326 5.58 -17.01 -2.97
C PRO A 326 4.54 -15.98 -2.53
N LEU A 327 3.34 -16.44 -2.18
CA LEU A 327 2.20 -15.59 -1.87
C LEU A 327 2.52 -14.56 -0.78
N GLU A 328 3.25 -14.95 0.25
CA GLU A 328 3.71 -14.08 1.32
C GLU A 328 4.62 -12.95 0.82
N GLU A 329 5.38 -13.13 -0.25
CA GLU A 329 6.20 -12.06 -0.81
C GLU A 329 5.38 -11.09 -1.68
N ARG A 330 4.16 -11.47 -2.08
CA ARG A 330 3.29 -10.67 -2.93
C ARG A 330 2.36 -9.74 -2.16
N TYR A 331 2.45 -9.71 -0.83
CA TYR A 331 1.67 -8.79 0.00
C TYR A 331 2.38 -7.47 0.28
N THR A 332 1.72 -6.35 -0.04
CA THR A 332 1.96 -5.09 0.65
C THR A 332 1.35 -5.22 2.04
N ARG A 333 2.15 -4.96 3.07
CA ARG A 333 1.75 -5.16 4.48
C ARG A 333 1.67 -3.84 5.20
N PHE A 334 0.60 -3.65 5.94
CA PHE A 334 0.46 -2.62 6.97
C PHE A 334 0.39 -3.33 8.31
N ASP A 335 1.39 -3.09 9.16
CA ASP A 335 1.40 -3.57 10.55
C ASP A 335 0.34 -2.83 11.36
N TRP A 336 0.28 -1.51 11.19
CA TRP A 336 -0.77 -0.70 11.77
C TRP A 336 -0.95 0.60 10.97
N VAL A 337 -2.11 1.20 11.16
CA VAL A 337 -2.43 2.58 10.80
C VAL A 337 -2.89 3.28 12.07
N ARG A 338 -2.30 4.43 12.38
CA ARG A 338 -2.66 5.20 13.58
C ARG A 338 -2.90 6.65 13.19
N VAL A 339 -4.01 7.19 13.68
CA VAL A 339 -4.40 8.58 13.45
C VAL A 339 -4.61 9.26 14.78
N TRP A 340 -4.12 10.49 14.88
CA TRP A 340 -4.09 11.25 16.11
C TRP A 340 -4.60 12.66 15.85
N LYS A 341 -5.33 13.21 16.81
CA LYS A 341 -5.75 14.61 16.83
C LYS A 341 -5.19 15.30 18.07
N LEU A 342 -5.04 16.61 17.98
CA LEU A 342 -4.67 17.43 19.13
C LEU A 342 -5.91 17.82 19.94
N GLU A 343 -5.85 17.61 21.24
CA GLU A 343 -6.82 18.12 22.22
C GLU A 343 -6.09 18.94 23.29
N GLU A 344 -6.83 19.78 23.99
CA GLU A 344 -6.32 20.48 25.19
C GLU A 344 -5.99 19.45 26.28
N LEU A 345 -4.97 19.75 27.11
CA LEU A 345 -4.49 18.84 28.17
C LEU A 345 -5.57 18.42 29.18
#